data_AF-A0AB36TCI8-F1
#
_entry.id   AF-A0AB36TCI8-F1
#
_cell.length_a   1.000
_cell.length_b   1.000
_cell.length_c   1.000
_cell.angle_alpha   90.00
_cell.angle_beta   90.00
_cell.angle_gamma   90.00
#
_symmetry.space_group_name_H-M   'P 1'
#
loop_
_entity.id
_entity.type
_entity.pdbx_description
1 polymer ?
#
loop_
_entity_poly.entity_id
_entity_poly.type
_entity_poly.pdbx_seq_one_letter_code
_entity_poly.pdbx_strand_id
1 'polypeptide(L)'
;MFDFFKRRRNKNREFDWSVLKKRSLPILILDERWHGIFKNIEKTREIIEKEEVLKELLKEEARLAFEKKEILARKKSCLDKIIKLTPEVFDNNNEQSKAEMEKCEKEINQINERVKSIEEEIENMPERIREANLELLKCTINSVYFKMRENQLRVKELEELIEKTRKQLAGYIDEKEGLMEYDNEIYAYFHDLLGGEELQKLDNQYFNKT
;
A
#
# COMPACT_ATOMS: atom_id res chain seq x y z
N MET A 1 -6.70 -35.77 40.55
CA MET A 1 -5.51 -35.89 39.67
C MET A 1 -5.92 -35.40 38.29
N PHE A 2 -5.39 -34.24 37.90
CA PHE A 2 -5.40 -33.59 36.59
C PHE A 2 -6.73 -33.22 35.88
N ASP A 3 -7.30 -32.09 36.30
CA ASP A 3 -8.05 -31.19 35.42
C ASP A 3 -7.07 -30.49 34.46
N PHE A 4 -6.88 -31.06 33.26
CA PHE A 4 -5.94 -30.54 32.25
C PHE A 4 -6.61 -30.22 30.92
N PHE A 5 -7.81 -29.62 30.94
CA PHE A 5 -8.40 -29.02 29.74
C PHE A 5 -8.98 -27.62 30.02
N LYS A 6 -8.16 -26.74 30.61
CA LYS A 6 -8.34 -25.31 30.35
C LYS A 6 -7.79 -25.00 28.95
N ARG A 7 -8.69 -25.09 27.95
CA ARG A 7 -8.55 -24.35 26.69
C ARG A 7 -8.06 -22.94 27.04
N ARG A 8 -6.81 -22.63 26.73
CA ARG A 8 -6.31 -21.25 26.68
C ARG A 8 -7.21 -20.53 25.68
N ARG A 9 -8.25 -19.85 26.16
CA ARG A 9 -8.91 -18.77 25.43
C ARG A 9 -7.79 -17.79 25.11
N ASN A 10 -7.27 -17.83 23.89
CA ASN A 10 -6.51 -16.73 23.34
C ASN A 10 -7.45 -15.52 23.46
N LYS A 11 -7.22 -14.66 24.45
CA LYS A 11 -7.75 -13.30 24.40
C LYS A 11 -7.17 -12.73 23.11
N ASN A 12 -8.02 -12.49 22.11
CA ASN A 12 -7.69 -11.66 20.97
C ASN A 12 -7.00 -10.42 21.53
N ARG A 13 -5.69 -10.32 21.35
CA ARG A 13 -5.01 -9.03 21.48
C ARG A 13 -5.32 -8.29 20.20
N GLU A 14 -6.58 -7.87 20.05
CA GLU A 14 -6.94 -6.91 19.01
C GLU A 14 -6.06 -5.68 19.22
N PHE A 15 -5.45 -5.23 18.13
CA PHE A 15 -4.63 -4.05 18.16
C PHE A 15 -5.49 -2.86 18.58
N ASP A 16 -5.08 -2.15 19.62
CA ASP A 16 -5.83 -1.01 20.12
C ASP A 16 -5.62 0.21 19.21
N TRP A 17 -6.55 0.37 18.26
CA TRP A 17 -6.58 1.49 17.33
C TRP A 17 -6.76 2.85 18.01
N SER A 18 -7.25 2.88 19.26
CA SER A 18 -7.42 4.14 20.01
C SER A 18 -6.09 4.80 20.34
N VAL A 19 -5.01 4.02 20.46
CA VAL A 19 -3.64 4.52 20.69
C VAL A 19 -3.14 5.34 19.50
N LEU A 20 -3.57 4.99 18.29
CA LEU A 20 -3.20 5.71 17.07
C LEU A 20 -4.03 6.98 16.86
N LYS A 21 -5.23 7.08 17.44
CA LYS A 21 -6.03 8.32 17.35
C LYS A 21 -5.34 9.54 17.95
N LYS A 22 -4.48 9.33 18.96
CA LYS A 22 -3.74 10.39 19.66
C LYS A 22 -2.39 10.73 19.03
N ARG A 23 -1.95 9.98 18.02
CA ARG A 23 -0.67 10.21 17.32
C ARG A 23 -0.93 10.94 16.01
N SER A 24 -0.06 11.89 15.68
CA SER A 24 -0.02 12.46 14.33
C SER A 24 0.52 11.39 13.38
N LEU A 25 -0.36 10.83 12.56
CA LEU A 25 0.00 9.87 11.52
C LEU A 25 0.29 10.62 10.22
N PRO A 26 1.31 10.21 9.45
CA PRO A 26 1.46 10.72 8.09
C PRO A 26 0.25 10.35 7.25
N ILE A 27 -0.11 11.20 6.29
CA ILE A 27 -1.15 10.92 5.32
C ILE A 27 -0.64 9.82 4.39
N LEU A 28 -1.25 8.64 4.45
CA LEU A 28 -0.70 7.42 3.84
C LEU A 28 -0.52 7.54 2.33
N ILE A 29 -1.48 8.17 1.65
CA ILE A 29 -1.42 8.35 0.18
C ILE A 29 -0.31 9.31 -0.27
N LEU A 30 0.30 10.05 0.66
CA LEU A 30 1.45 10.91 0.42
C LEU A 30 2.77 10.28 0.92
N ASP A 31 2.72 9.16 1.64
CA ASP A 31 3.91 8.47 2.17
C ASP A 31 4.45 7.46 1.14
N GLU A 32 5.65 7.73 0.62
CA GLU A 32 6.32 6.86 -0.35
C GLU A 32 6.55 5.44 0.18
N ARG A 33 6.78 5.28 1.49
CA ARG A 33 7.01 3.98 2.10
C ARG A 33 5.73 3.15 2.11
N TRP A 34 4.56 3.80 2.29
CA TRP A 34 3.27 3.12 2.21
C TRP A 34 3.04 2.58 0.79
N HIS A 35 3.31 3.39 -0.24
CA HIS A 35 3.25 2.93 -1.64
C HIS A 35 4.23 1.77 -1.92
N GLY A 36 5.41 1.79 -1.29
CA GLY A 36 6.41 0.74 -1.40
C GLY A 36 5.91 -0.65 -0.97
N ILE A 37 4.96 -0.72 -0.05
CA ILE A 37 4.36 -1.99 0.43
C ILE A 37 3.66 -2.74 -0.72
N PHE A 38 3.01 -2.00 -1.62
CA PHE A 38 2.19 -2.56 -2.69
C PHE A 38 2.98 -2.87 -3.98
N LYS A 39 4.32 -2.80 -3.95
CA LYS A 39 5.15 -3.23 -5.09
C LYS A 39 5.06 -4.75 -5.34
N ASN A 40 4.89 -5.52 -4.27
CA ASN A 40 4.84 -6.99 -4.31
C ASN A 40 3.48 -7.53 -3.82
N ILE A 41 2.55 -6.66 -3.43
CA ILE A 41 1.26 -7.02 -2.84
C ILE A 41 0.19 -6.26 -3.63
N GLU A 42 -0.77 -6.98 -4.20
CA GLU A 42 -1.90 -6.35 -4.87
C GLU A 42 -2.78 -5.61 -3.86
N LYS A 43 -3.16 -4.37 -4.20
CA LYS A 43 -4.14 -3.61 -3.42
C LYS A 43 -5.49 -4.30 -3.49
N THR A 44 -6.10 -4.56 -2.33
CA THR A 44 -7.47 -5.04 -2.29
C THR A 44 -8.42 -3.93 -2.75
N ARG A 45 -9.60 -4.30 -3.23
CA ARG A 45 -10.65 -3.34 -3.61
C ARG A 45 -10.97 -2.34 -2.50
N GLU A 46 -11.03 -2.83 -1.26
CA GLU A 46 -11.28 -2.00 -0.08
C GLU A 46 -10.19 -0.92 0.11
N ILE A 47 -8.91 -1.27 -0.09
CA ILE A 47 -7.80 -0.31 0.00
C ILE A 47 -7.93 0.76 -1.07
N ILE A 48 -8.26 0.38 -2.31
CA ILE A 48 -8.44 1.33 -3.42
C ILE A 48 -9.59 2.30 -3.14
N GLU A 49 -10.73 1.78 -2.64
CA GLU A 49 -11.89 2.62 -2.29
C GLU A 49 -11.54 3.62 -1.17
N LYS A 50 -10.84 3.17 -0.11
CA LYS A 50 -10.41 4.06 0.99
C LYS A 50 -9.34 5.07 0.57
N GLU A 51 -8.45 4.69 -0.34
CA GLU A 51 -7.47 5.59 -0.96
C GLU A 51 -8.15 6.70 -1.75
N GLU A 52 -9.16 6.38 -2.56
CA GLU A 52 -9.89 7.41 -3.33
C GLU A 52 -10.70 8.33 -2.40
N VAL A 53 -11.34 7.80 -1.34
CA VAL A 53 -12.02 8.64 -0.34
C VAL A 53 -11.05 9.65 0.30
N LEU A 54 -9.87 9.18 0.73
CA LEU A 54 -8.87 10.07 1.33
C LEU A 54 -8.38 11.13 0.34
N LYS A 55 -8.18 10.74 -0.91
CA LYS A 55 -7.75 11.64 -1.99
C LYS A 55 -8.81 12.69 -2.33
N GLU A 56 -10.09 12.32 -2.38
CA GLU A 56 -11.18 13.28 -2.59
C GLU A 56 -11.29 14.28 -1.44
N LEU A 57 -11.08 13.86 -0.19
CA LEU A 57 -11.02 14.78 0.95
C LEU A 57 -9.88 15.81 0.81
N LEU A 58 -8.69 15.38 0.38
CA LEU A 58 -7.57 16.32 0.15
C LEU A 58 -7.87 17.30 -1.00
N LYS A 59 -8.56 16.85 -2.04
CA LYS A 59 -9.01 17.73 -3.13
C LYS A 59 -10.06 18.72 -2.65
N GLU A 60 -11.01 18.28 -1.82
CA GLU A 60 -12.04 19.11 -1.20
C GLU A 60 -11.40 20.19 -0.32
N GLU A 61 -10.44 19.82 0.54
CA GLU A 61 -9.66 20.74 1.37
C GLU A 61 -8.96 21.82 0.53
N ALA A 62 -8.24 21.41 -0.52
CA ALA A 62 -7.56 22.33 -1.43
C ALA A 62 -8.53 23.26 -2.15
N ARG A 63 -9.68 22.73 -2.59
CA ARG A 63 -10.73 23.51 -3.26
C ARG A 63 -11.33 24.55 -2.31
N LEU A 64 -11.66 24.18 -1.08
CA LEU A 64 -12.21 25.10 -0.08
C LEU A 64 -11.22 26.20 0.29
N ALA A 65 -9.94 25.87 0.44
CA ALA A 65 -8.89 26.86 0.68
C ALA A 65 -8.76 27.86 -0.48
N PHE A 66 -8.84 27.38 -1.72
CA PHE A 66 -8.82 28.23 -2.91
C PHE A 66 -10.08 29.10 -3.02
N GLU A 67 -11.27 28.51 -2.85
CA GLU A 67 -12.55 29.20 -2.89
C GLU A 67 -12.63 30.31 -1.83
N LYS A 68 -12.20 30.03 -0.59
CA LYS A 68 -12.10 31.03 0.48
C LYS A 68 -11.25 32.23 0.06
N LYS A 69 -10.09 31.96 -0.54
CA LYS A 69 -9.17 33.01 -1.01
C LYS A 69 -9.79 33.86 -2.11
N GLU A 70 -10.45 33.25 -3.09
CA GLU A 70 -11.11 33.97 -4.19
C GLU A 70 -12.27 34.84 -3.69
N ILE A 71 -13.14 34.28 -2.84
CA ILE A 71 -14.32 34.96 -2.33
C ILE A 71 -13.93 36.15 -1.45
N LEU A 72 -12.89 36.01 -0.62
CA LEU A 72 -12.36 37.13 0.17
C LEU A 72 -11.76 38.24 -0.72
N ALA A 73 -11.09 37.88 -1.81
CA ALA A 73 -10.59 38.87 -2.77
C ALA A 73 -11.74 39.63 -3.46
N ARG A 74 -12.82 38.93 -3.82
CA ARG A 74 -14.04 39.55 -4.38
C ARG A 74 -14.70 40.48 -3.35
N LYS A 75 -14.83 40.05 -2.09
CA LYS A 75 -15.34 40.89 -0.99
C LYS A 75 -14.58 42.21 -0.89
N LYS A 76 -13.24 42.15 -0.93
CA LYS A 76 -12.39 43.34 -0.89
C LYS A 76 -12.66 44.27 -2.08
N SER A 77 -12.77 43.72 -3.30
CA SER A 77 -13.11 44.49 -4.49
C SER A 77 -14.47 45.19 -4.37
N CYS A 78 -15.50 44.53 -3.82
CA CYS A 78 -16.81 45.14 -3.61
C CYS A 78 -16.77 46.24 -2.54
N LEU A 79 -16.02 46.04 -1.45
CA LEU A 79 -15.79 47.08 -0.44
C LEU A 79 -15.08 48.32 -1.04
N ASP A 80 -14.02 48.10 -1.82
CA ASP A 80 -13.28 49.18 -2.49
C ASP A 80 -14.18 49.95 -3.48
N LYS A 81 -15.10 49.26 -4.17
CA LYS A 81 -16.10 49.90 -5.04
C LYS A 81 -17.09 50.74 -4.23
N ILE A 82 -17.62 50.23 -3.13
CA ILE A 82 -18.54 50.99 -2.26
C ILE A 82 -17.88 52.28 -1.78
N ILE A 83 -16.63 52.21 -1.31
CA ILE A 83 -15.87 53.39 -0.87
C ILE A 83 -15.74 54.43 -1.99
N LYS A 84 -15.49 53.99 -3.23
CA LYS A 84 -15.39 54.88 -4.40
C LYS A 84 -16.73 55.48 -4.84
N LEU A 85 -17.83 54.72 -4.71
CA LEU A 85 -19.17 55.18 -5.08
C LEU A 85 -19.79 56.10 -4.02
N THR A 86 -19.32 56.03 -2.76
CA THR A 86 -19.87 56.80 -1.63
C THR A 86 -19.97 58.32 -1.94
N PRO A 87 -18.93 59.02 -2.43
CA PRO A 87 -19.04 60.44 -2.76
C PRO A 87 -20.08 60.72 -3.86
N GLU A 88 -20.18 59.87 -4.88
CA GLU A 88 -21.16 60.07 -5.96
C GLU A 88 -22.61 59.84 -5.53
N VAL A 89 -22.82 58.95 -4.57
CA VAL A 89 -24.15 58.68 -4.02
C VAL A 89 -24.58 59.80 -3.07
N PHE A 90 -23.69 60.26 -2.18
CA PHE A 90 -24.05 61.23 -1.14
C PHE A 90 -23.93 62.70 -1.58
N ASP A 91 -22.95 63.05 -2.42
CA ASP A 91 -22.72 64.44 -2.84
C ASP A 91 -23.43 64.78 -4.17
N ASN A 92 -23.51 63.82 -5.09
CA ASN A 92 -24.06 64.02 -6.45
C ASN A 92 -25.44 63.39 -6.67
N ASN A 93 -26.00 62.70 -5.68
CA ASN A 93 -27.30 62.00 -5.74
C ASN A 93 -27.48 61.13 -7.00
N ASN A 94 -26.41 60.45 -7.43
CA ASN A 94 -26.41 59.62 -8.64
C ASN A 94 -27.11 58.28 -8.38
N GLU A 95 -28.32 58.13 -8.93
CA GLU A 95 -29.14 56.91 -8.80
C GLU A 95 -28.45 55.65 -9.37
N GLN A 96 -27.60 55.79 -10.40
CA GLN A 96 -26.85 54.65 -10.95
C GLN A 96 -25.79 54.15 -9.96
N SER A 97 -25.03 55.08 -9.37
CA SER A 97 -24.02 54.76 -8.35
C SER A 97 -24.66 54.15 -7.08
N LYS A 98 -25.88 54.57 -6.74
CA LYS A 98 -26.67 54.01 -5.64
C LYS A 98 -27.11 52.57 -5.91
N ALA A 99 -27.62 52.27 -7.10
CA ALA A 99 -27.97 50.91 -7.49
C ALA A 99 -26.76 49.96 -7.56
N GLU A 100 -25.59 50.46 -7.97
CA GLU A 100 -24.35 49.68 -7.95
C GLU A 100 -23.82 49.42 -6.53
N MET A 101 -23.95 50.39 -5.63
CA MET A 101 -23.60 50.25 -4.22
C MET A 101 -24.49 49.19 -3.54
N GLU A 102 -25.82 49.22 -3.75
CA GLU A 102 -26.74 48.21 -3.23
C GLU A 102 -26.42 46.80 -3.74
N LYS A 103 -26.00 46.65 -5.00
CA LYS A 103 -25.55 45.36 -5.55
C LYS A 103 -24.31 44.86 -4.82
N CYS A 104 -23.32 45.73 -4.58
CA CYS A 104 -22.11 45.38 -3.85
C CYS A 104 -22.41 44.98 -2.40
N GLU A 105 -23.35 45.64 -1.72
CA GLU A 105 -23.77 45.28 -0.36
C GLU A 105 -24.45 43.89 -0.32
N LYS A 106 -25.36 43.62 -1.26
CA LYS A 106 -26.00 42.30 -1.38
C LYS A 106 -24.96 41.20 -1.65
N GLU A 107 -24.00 41.46 -2.54
CA GLU A 107 -22.91 40.53 -2.82
C GLU A 107 -22.02 40.29 -1.59
N ILE A 108 -21.68 41.34 -0.83
CA ILE A 108 -20.92 41.19 0.42
C ILE A 108 -21.65 40.34 1.44
N ASN A 109 -22.97 40.49 1.57
CA ASN A 109 -23.78 39.67 2.47
C ASN A 109 -23.76 38.20 2.07
N GLN A 110 -23.96 37.89 0.79
CA GLN A 110 -23.85 36.52 0.26
C GLN A 110 -22.45 35.93 0.47
N ILE A 111 -21.41 36.74 0.24
CA ILE A 111 -20.02 36.34 0.48
C ILE A 111 -19.81 36.02 1.97
N ASN A 112 -20.33 36.84 2.89
CA ASN A 112 -20.19 36.60 4.33
C ASN A 112 -20.84 35.27 4.74
N GLU A 113 -22.01 34.95 4.20
CA GLU A 113 -22.67 33.66 4.44
C GLU A 113 -21.84 32.50 3.90
N ARG A 114 -21.33 32.60 2.66
CA ARG A 114 -20.50 31.54 2.08
C ARG A 114 -19.18 31.37 2.83
N VAL A 115 -18.53 32.44 3.25
CA VAL A 115 -17.28 32.38 4.05
C VAL A 115 -17.51 31.62 5.36
N LYS A 116 -18.61 31.87 6.07
CA LYS A 116 -18.96 31.13 7.29
C LYS A 116 -19.12 29.64 7.00
N SER A 117 -19.85 29.28 5.94
CA SER A 117 -20.01 27.86 5.57
C SER A 117 -18.68 27.18 5.24
N ILE A 118 -17.78 27.87 4.51
CA ILE A 118 -16.45 27.33 4.19
C ILE A 118 -15.61 27.19 5.45
N GLU A 119 -15.72 28.10 6.42
CA GLU A 119 -15.01 28.01 7.71
C GLU A 119 -15.45 26.79 8.52
N GLU A 120 -16.76 26.52 8.58
CA GLU A 120 -17.30 25.30 9.22
C GLU A 120 -16.84 24.03 8.48
N GLU A 121 -16.85 24.03 7.15
CA GLU A 121 -16.37 22.89 6.34
C GLU A 121 -14.87 22.63 6.58
N ILE A 122 -14.04 23.69 6.61
CA ILE A 122 -12.60 23.62 6.88
C ILE A 122 -12.32 23.16 8.31
N GLU A 123 -13.09 23.60 9.30
CA GLU A 123 -12.91 23.20 10.71
C GLU A 123 -13.06 21.68 10.90
N ASN A 124 -14.01 21.07 10.18
CA ASN A 124 -14.27 19.64 10.23
C ASN A 124 -13.33 18.80 9.35
N MET A 125 -12.60 19.43 8.41
CA MET A 125 -11.79 18.74 7.41
C MET A 125 -10.64 17.91 8.01
N PRO A 126 -9.84 18.41 8.98
CA PRO A 126 -8.73 17.64 9.55
C PRO A 126 -9.19 16.33 10.20
N GLU A 127 -10.34 16.34 10.87
CA GLU A 127 -10.88 15.13 11.51
C GLU A 127 -11.36 14.11 10.48
N ARG A 128 -12.08 14.56 9.43
CA ARG A 128 -12.51 13.71 8.31
C ARG A 128 -11.31 13.04 7.63
N ILE A 129 -10.26 13.81 7.32
CA ILE A 129 -9.01 13.30 6.73
C ILE A 129 -8.36 12.29 7.67
N ARG A 130 -8.27 12.61 8.96
CA ARG A 130 -7.66 11.72 9.98
C ARG A 130 -8.39 10.39 10.08
N GLU A 131 -9.72 10.42 10.10
CA GLU A 131 -10.56 9.22 10.15
C GLU A 131 -10.40 8.38 8.89
N ALA A 132 -10.50 8.99 7.70
CA ALA A 132 -10.29 8.29 6.43
C ALA A 132 -8.89 7.66 6.34
N ASN A 133 -7.86 8.39 6.78
CA ASN A 133 -6.48 7.90 6.82
C ASN A 133 -6.31 6.70 7.78
N LEU A 134 -7.00 6.73 8.92
CA LEU A 134 -6.97 5.64 9.90
C LEU A 134 -7.74 4.40 9.40
N GLU A 135 -8.85 4.57 8.69
CA GLU A 135 -9.55 3.47 8.03
C GLU A 135 -8.70 2.83 6.92
N LEU A 136 -8.02 3.65 6.10
CA LEU A 136 -7.07 3.15 5.11
C LEU A 136 -5.93 2.37 5.76
N LEU A 137 -5.42 2.84 6.90
CA LEU A 137 -4.38 2.15 7.68
C LEU A 137 -4.87 0.78 8.17
N LYS A 138 -6.11 0.68 8.66
CA LYS A 138 -6.71 -0.58 9.11
C LYS A 138 -6.74 -1.62 8.01
N CYS A 139 -7.29 -1.27 6.85
CA CYS A 139 -7.38 -2.18 5.72
C CYS A 139 -5.99 -2.59 5.22
N THR A 140 -5.06 -1.62 5.17
CA THR A 140 -3.64 -1.88 4.82
C THR A 140 -3.02 -2.89 5.77
N ILE A 141 -3.09 -2.66 7.08
CA ILE A 141 -2.49 -3.55 8.08
C ILE A 141 -3.07 -4.96 7.97
N ASN A 142 -4.40 -5.09 7.86
CA ASN A 142 -5.03 -6.39 7.74
C ASN A 142 -4.53 -7.17 6.51
N SER A 143 -4.48 -6.52 5.35
CA SER A 143 -4.00 -7.14 4.10
C SER A 143 -2.52 -7.54 4.19
N VAL A 144 -1.67 -6.64 4.67
CA VAL A 144 -0.22 -6.85 4.72
C VAL A 144 0.15 -7.92 5.73
N TYR A 145 -0.42 -7.90 6.94
CA TYR A 145 -0.14 -8.92 7.96
C TYR A 145 -0.66 -10.29 7.55
N PHE A 146 -1.80 -10.36 6.85
CA PHE A 146 -2.28 -11.61 6.27
C PHE A 146 -1.26 -12.18 5.28
N LYS A 147 -0.76 -11.35 4.35
CA LYS A 147 0.26 -11.78 3.38
C LYS A 147 1.58 -12.16 4.02
N MET A 148 2.03 -11.41 5.03
CA MET A 148 3.24 -11.73 5.79
C MET A 148 3.14 -13.10 6.47
N ARG A 149 1.97 -13.43 7.04
CA ARG A 149 1.71 -14.73 7.66
C ARG A 149 1.75 -15.86 6.62
N GLU A 150 1.13 -15.66 5.46
CA GLU A 150 1.18 -16.61 4.34
C GLU A 150 2.63 -16.86 3.90
N ASN A 151 3.41 -15.79 3.72
CA ASN A 151 4.82 -15.89 3.35
C ASN A 151 5.63 -16.67 4.40
N GLN A 152 5.41 -16.43 5.70
CA GLN A 152 6.09 -17.16 6.77
C GLN A 152 5.78 -18.67 6.76
N LEU A 153 4.53 -19.04 6.47
CA LEU A 153 4.16 -20.45 6.32
C LEU A 153 4.84 -21.06 5.10
N ARG A 154 4.81 -20.34 3.96
CA ARG A 154 5.44 -20.79 2.73
C ARG A 154 6.95 -20.97 2.87
N VAL A 155 7.63 -20.09 3.60
CA VAL A 155 9.08 -20.24 3.89
C VAL A 155 9.36 -21.56 4.61
N LYS A 156 8.56 -21.92 5.63
CA LYS A 156 8.73 -23.19 6.35
C LYS A 156 8.50 -24.40 5.46
N GLU A 157 7.44 -24.37 4.64
CA GLU A 157 7.20 -25.43 3.65
C GLU A 157 8.38 -25.59 2.68
N LEU A 158 8.94 -24.46 2.22
CA LEU A 158 10.10 -24.48 1.33
C LEU A 158 11.35 -25.03 2.02
N GLU A 159 11.58 -24.70 3.29
CA GLU A 159 12.68 -25.28 4.08
C GLU A 159 12.58 -26.81 4.16
N GLU A 160 11.38 -27.35 4.44
CA GLU A 160 11.14 -28.80 4.47
C GLU A 160 11.36 -29.46 3.11
N LEU A 161 10.87 -28.84 2.03
CA LEU A 161 11.04 -29.34 0.66
C LEU A 161 12.52 -29.34 0.24
N ILE A 162 13.26 -28.28 0.58
CA ILE A 162 14.70 -28.16 0.31
C ILE A 162 15.44 -29.30 1.01
N GLU A 163 15.16 -29.54 2.29
CA GLU A 163 15.83 -30.58 3.06
C GLU A 163 15.53 -31.99 2.53
N LYS A 164 14.27 -32.27 2.19
CA LYS A 164 13.89 -33.54 1.56
C LYS A 164 14.62 -33.75 0.24
N THR A 165 14.67 -32.72 -0.59
CA THR A 165 15.31 -32.78 -1.91
C THR A 165 16.82 -33.00 -1.78
N ARG A 166 17.48 -32.37 -0.80
CA ARG A 166 18.92 -32.59 -0.52
C ARG A 166 19.23 -34.04 -0.18
N LYS A 167 18.39 -34.68 0.65
CA LYS A 167 18.56 -36.11 1.00
C LYS A 167 18.37 -37.02 -0.21
N GLN A 168 17.38 -36.74 -1.05
CA GLN A 168 17.18 -37.49 -2.28
C GLN A 168 18.35 -37.33 -3.24
N LEU A 169 18.85 -36.10 -3.40
CA LEU A 169 20.01 -35.83 -4.23
C LEU A 169 21.26 -36.57 -3.72
N ALA A 170 21.50 -36.59 -2.41
CA ALA A 170 22.60 -37.36 -1.82
C ALA A 170 22.47 -38.85 -2.17
N GLY A 171 21.28 -39.44 -2.02
CA GLY A 171 21.05 -40.84 -2.40
C GLY A 171 21.32 -41.13 -3.88
N TYR A 172 20.93 -40.23 -4.79
CA TYR A 172 21.24 -40.38 -6.22
C TYR A 172 22.72 -40.23 -6.54
N ILE A 173 23.45 -39.41 -5.80
CA ILE A 173 24.90 -39.28 -5.93
C ILE A 173 25.56 -40.57 -5.48
N ASP A 174 25.20 -41.08 -4.30
CA ASP A 174 25.74 -42.34 -3.75
C ASP A 174 25.49 -43.53 -4.69
N GLU A 175 24.26 -43.66 -5.21
CA GLU A 175 23.90 -44.73 -6.17
C GLU A 175 24.72 -44.64 -7.46
N LYS A 176 24.87 -43.42 -8.01
CA LYS A 176 25.68 -43.18 -9.21
C LYS A 176 27.15 -43.54 -8.96
N GLU A 177 27.72 -43.12 -7.84
CA GLU A 177 29.12 -43.40 -7.49
C GLU A 177 29.35 -44.90 -7.33
N GLY A 178 28.47 -45.61 -6.63
CA GLY A 178 28.57 -47.07 -6.47
C GLY A 178 28.48 -47.84 -7.79
N LEU A 179 27.61 -47.43 -8.71
CA LEU A 179 27.53 -48.04 -10.05
C LEU A 179 28.83 -47.81 -10.84
N MET A 180 29.37 -46.60 -10.80
CA MET A 180 30.64 -46.29 -11.48
C MET A 180 31.82 -47.07 -10.89
N GLU A 181 31.90 -47.20 -9.57
CA GLU A 181 32.94 -48.00 -8.90
C GLU A 181 32.84 -49.46 -9.30
N TYR A 182 31.65 -50.05 -9.24
CA TYR A 182 31.40 -51.43 -9.64
C TYR A 182 31.79 -51.69 -11.11
N ASP A 183 31.37 -50.82 -12.03
CA ASP A 183 31.72 -50.94 -13.45
C ASP A 183 33.23 -50.79 -13.67
N ASN A 184 33.90 -49.87 -12.96
CA ASN A 184 35.36 -49.69 -13.03
C ASN A 184 36.12 -50.92 -12.51
N GLU A 185 35.68 -51.52 -11.41
CA GLU A 185 36.28 -52.76 -10.87
C GLU A 185 36.16 -53.91 -11.87
N ILE A 186 34.99 -54.07 -12.49
CA ILE A 186 34.77 -55.07 -13.54
C ILE A 186 35.68 -54.82 -14.75
N TYR A 187 35.75 -53.57 -15.22
CA TYR A 187 36.61 -53.20 -16.33
C TYR A 187 38.08 -53.50 -16.04
N ALA A 188 38.56 -53.15 -14.85
CA ALA A 188 39.94 -53.44 -14.43
C ALA A 188 40.22 -54.95 -14.41
N TYR A 189 39.30 -55.74 -13.84
CA TYR A 189 39.43 -57.21 -13.82
C TYR A 189 39.49 -57.81 -15.23
N PHE A 190 38.58 -57.41 -16.13
CA PHE A 190 38.59 -57.92 -17.51
C PHE A 190 39.80 -57.43 -18.31
N HIS A 191 40.26 -56.20 -18.08
CA HIS A 191 41.48 -55.68 -18.67
C HIS A 191 42.70 -56.54 -18.29
N ASP A 192 42.84 -56.89 -17.01
CA ASP A 192 43.94 -57.72 -16.51
C ASP A 192 43.87 -59.17 -17.04
N LEU A 193 42.67 -59.71 -17.24
CA LEU A 193 42.45 -61.09 -17.70
C LEU A 193 42.63 -61.25 -19.22
N LEU A 194 42.06 -60.32 -20.01
CA LEU A 194 41.94 -60.45 -21.46
C LEU A 194 42.95 -59.60 -22.23
N GLY A 195 43.53 -58.59 -21.59
CA GLY A 195 44.35 -57.57 -22.23
C GLY A 195 43.51 -56.49 -22.94
N GLY A 196 44.10 -55.30 -23.12
CA GLY A 196 43.39 -54.13 -23.64
C GLY A 196 42.78 -54.27 -25.03
N GLU A 197 43.39 -55.07 -25.93
CA GLU A 197 42.90 -55.24 -27.31
C GLU A 197 41.58 -56.01 -27.38
N GLU A 198 41.42 -57.08 -26.59
CA GLU A 198 40.18 -57.88 -26.58
C GLU A 198 39.05 -57.16 -25.83
N LEU A 199 39.39 -56.41 -24.77
CA LEU A 199 38.42 -55.56 -24.07
C LEU A 199 37.84 -54.49 -25.01
N GLN A 200 38.69 -53.85 -25.82
CA GLN A 200 38.25 -52.84 -26.78
C GLN A 200 37.29 -53.41 -27.85
N LYS A 201 37.43 -54.69 -28.24
CA LYS A 201 36.47 -55.36 -29.12
C LYS A 201 35.12 -55.56 -28.45
N LEU A 202 35.10 -55.94 -27.17
CA LEU A 202 33.87 -56.06 -26.38
C LEU A 202 33.19 -54.69 -26.21
N ASP A 203 33.96 -53.64 -25.93
CA ASP A 203 33.42 -52.29 -25.79
C ASP A 203 32.72 -51.83 -27.07
N ASN A 204 33.34 -52.10 -28.22
CA ASN A 204 32.76 -51.82 -29.53
C ASN A 204 31.51 -52.66 -29.84
N GLN A 205 31.35 -53.83 -29.23
CA GLN A 205 30.18 -54.69 -29.43
C GLN A 205 28.98 -54.28 -28.56
N TYR A 206 29.24 -53.84 -27.32
CA TYR A 206 28.19 -53.61 -26.32
C TYR A 206 27.90 -52.13 -26.04
N PHE A 207 28.87 -51.23 -26.24
CA PHE A 207 28.74 -49.81 -25.88
C PHE A 207 28.82 -48.84 -27.06
N ASN A 208 29.37 -49.25 -28.22
CA ASN A 208 29.19 -48.47 -29.44
C ASN A 208 27.76 -48.63 -29.94
N LYS A 209 26.98 -47.56 -29.81
CA LYS A 209 25.67 -47.42 -30.45
C LYS A 209 25.81 -47.60 -31.96
N THR A 210 25.02 -48.51 -32.51
CA THR A 210 24.37 -48.22 -33.80
C THR A 210 23.21 -47.27 -33.52
#